data_AF-A0A5P2C8G1-F1
#
_entry.id   AF-A0A5P2C8G1-F1
#
_cell.length_a   1.000
_cell.length_b   1.000
_cell.length_c   1.000
_cell.angle_alpha   90.00
_cell.angle_beta   90.00
_cell.angle_gamma   90.00
#
_symmetry.space_group_name_H-M   'P 1'
#
loop_
_entity.id
_entity.type
_entity.pdbx_description
1 polymer ?
#
loop_
_entity_poly.entity_id
_entity_poly.type
_entity_poly.pdbx_seq_one_letter_code
_entity_poly.pdbx_strand_id
1 'polypeptide(L)'
;MATPISADRLVAALRAEGVHVVERPGWRTHNRNHKGPFGPVNGVVIHHTVTSGTSNTVSIVERGYAGLPGPLCHGMIAKDGTVYLIGHGRTNHAGRGDGDVLRAVIAERGLPAANEAGTDGNTHFYGFECENRGDGTDPWPRAQLEAIERAAAALCRAHGWSAASVIGHKEWQPGKVDPKGFTMSWLRERVAARLKSKPSSGGSGSGSAGGSPAGSSTYVVKSGDTLSGIGKKLGVRWEVLAQANKIKKPFVIKAGQKLTVPGKSSGGSYSAPPFPEGLAPGRSAPSAQGLQKALKDAGWLDRSVPLSDAYGPQTQKAVAAFNRKHNLFTAGHPNDPAIGRRGWSLLHELAYGK
;
A
#
# COMPACT_ATOMS: atom_id res chain seq x y z
N MET A 1 4.75 -32.16 -0.94
CA MET A 1 5.04 -31.30 0.23
C MET A 1 6.29 -30.50 -0.08
N ALA A 2 6.30 -29.17 0.08
CA ALA A 2 7.42 -28.34 -0.38
C ALA A 2 8.52 -28.21 0.69
N THR A 3 9.77 -28.39 0.27
CA THR A 3 10.95 -28.16 1.11
C THR A 3 11.20 -26.66 1.24
N PRO A 4 11.53 -26.14 2.44
CA PRO A 4 11.94 -24.75 2.59
C PRO A 4 13.07 -24.37 1.62
N ILE A 5 13.01 -23.15 1.06
CA ILE A 5 14.10 -22.64 0.22
C ILE A 5 15.24 -22.12 1.09
N SER A 6 16.48 -22.19 0.59
CA SER A 6 17.63 -21.60 1.27
C SER A 6 17.47 -20.09 1.43
N ALA A 7 18.22 -19.50 2.37
CA ALA A 7 18.20 -18.06 2.60
C ALA A 7 18.58 -17.27 1.35
N ASP A 8 19.59 -17.72 0.60
CA ASP A 8 20.01 -17.06 -0.64
C ASP A 8 18.95 -17.15 -1.72
N ARG A 9 18.25 -18.29 -1.82
CA ARG A 9 17.14 -18.46 -2.76
C ARG A 9 15.93 -17.60 -2.37
N LEU A 10 15.69 -17.36 -1.07
CA LEU A 10 14.68 -16.42 -0.60
C LEU A 10 15.02 -14.98 -1.04
N VAL A 11 16.25 -14.53 -0.80
CA VAL A 11 16.72 -13.20 -1.24
C VAL A 11 16.58 -13.05 -2.75
N ALA A 12 17.04 -14.05 -3.52
CA ALA A 12 16.95 -14.04 -4.97
C ALA A 12 15.50 -13.97 -5.46
N ALA A 13 14.59 -14.76 -4.88
CA ALA A 13 13.18 -14.75 -5.25
C ALA A 13 12.52 -13.39 -4.98
N LEU A 14 12.78 -12.79 -3.81
CA LEU A 14 12.24 -11.48 -3.45
C LEU A 14 12.76 -10.38 -4.40
N ARG A 15 14.08 -10.36 -4.64
CA ARG A 15 14.68 -9.39 -5.57
C ARG A 15 14.20 -9.58 -7.00
N ALA A 16 13.99 -10.81 -7.45
CA ALA A 16 13.42 -11.09 -8.78
C ALA A 16 12.01 -10.51 -8.94
N GLU A 17 11.19 -10.52 -7.88
CA GLU A 17 9.89 -9.84 -7.84
C GLU A 17 10.00 -8.32 -7.59
N GLY A 18 11.21 -7.75 -7.62
CA GLY A 18 11.47 -6.32 -7.47
C GLY A 18 11.23 -5.79 -6.04
N VAL A 19 11.34 -6.65 -5.03
CA VAL A 19 11.26 -6.23 -3.62
C VAL A 19 12.54 -5.49 -3.24
N HIS A 20 12.40 -4.34 -2.58
CA HIS A 20 13.52 -3.68 -1.93
C HIS A 20 13.86 -4.40 -0.63
N VAL A 21 14.87 -5.27 -0.68
CA VAL A 21 15.28 -6.13 0.43
C VAL A 21 16.40 -5.49 1.24
N VAL A 22 16.21 -5.40 2.57
CA VAL A 22 17.26 -5.09 3.54
C VAL A 22 17.52 -6.34 4.39
N GLU A 23 18.77 -6.77 4.46
CA GLU A 23 19.17 -7.95 5.21
C GLU A 23 19.64 -7.55 6.60
N ARG A 24 18.94 -7.97 7.68
CA ARG A 24 19.38 -7.66 9.05
C ARG A 24 20.61 -8.49 9.42
N PRO A 25 21.56 -7.98 10.23
CA PRO A 25 22.68 -8.78 10.70
C PRO A 25 22.22 -10.11 11.32
N GLY A 26 22.81 -11.24 10.91
CA GLY A 26 22.50 -12.56 11.45
C GLY A 26 21.17 -13.20 11.00
N TRP A 27 20.35 -12.54 10.17
CA TRP A 27 19.01 -13.03 9.81
C TRP A 27 18.98 -14.46 9.23
N ARG A 28 20.02 -14.85 8.50
CA ARG A 28 20.14 -16.17 7.84
C ARG A 28 20.17 -17.34 8.81
N THR A 29 20.63 -17.12 10.04
CA THR A 29 20.72 -18.15 11.09
C THR A 29 19.81 -17.86 12.27
N HIS A 30 19.07 -16.74 12.23
CA HIS A 30 18.16 -16.34 13.28
C HIS A 30 16.85 -17.10 13.14
N ASN A 31 16.62 -18.09 14.01
CA ASN A 31 15.44 -18.93 13.99
C ASN A 31 15.20 -19.62 15.35
N ARG A 32 14.16 -20.44 15.39
CA ARG A 32 13.73 -21.24 16.53
C ARG A 32 13.67 -22.71 16.17
N ASN A 33 14.57 -23.22 15.34
CA ASN A 33 14.56 -24.62 14.92
C ASN A 33 14.67 -25.60 16.12
N HIS A 34 15.25 -25.15 17.24
CA HIS A 34 15.26 -25.90 18.50
C HIS A 34 13.87 -26.09 19.14
N LYS A 35 12.81 -25.43 18.65
CA LYS A 35 11.41 -25.61 19.07
C LYS A 35 10.63 -26.56 18.16
N GLY A 36 11.25 -27.07 17.10
CA GLY A 36 10.60 -27.96 16.13
C GLY A 36 11.09 -27.69 14.71
N PRO A 37 10.72 -28.56 13.76
CA PRO A 37 11.12 -28.39 12.37
C PRO A 37 10.53 -27.10 11.76
N PHE A 38 11.14 -26.70 10.65
CA PHE A 38 10.55 -25.81 9.67
C PHE A 38 10.48 -26.57 8.36
N GLY A 39 9.27 -26.76 7.87
CA GLY A 39 9.02 -27.67 6.77
C GLY A 39 8.26 -28.92 7.22
N PRO A 40 7.48 -29.53 6.31
CA PRO A 40 7.18 -29.04 4.97
C PRO A 40 6.39 -27.72 5.00
N VAL A 41 6.73 -26.80 4.08
CA VAL A 41 6.08 -25.49 3.98
C VAL A 41 4.97 -25.54 2.94
N ASN A 42 3.93 -24.74 3.16
CA ASN A 42 2.70 -24.81 2.38
C ASN A 42 2.14 -23.44 1.98
N GLY A 43 2.62 -22.35 2.59
CA GLY A 43 2.14 -21.02 2.21
C GLY A 43 2.80 -19.86 2.93
N VAL A 44 2.13 -18.72 2.85
CA VAL A 44 2.53 -17.45 3.43
C VAL A 44 1.42 -16.94 4.34
N VAL A 45 1.76 -16.53 5.55
CA VAL A 45 0.85 -15.82 6.47
C VAL A 45 1.25 -14.35 6.53
N ILE A 46 0.28 -13.48 6.25
CA ILE A 46 0.43 -12.03 6.35
C ILE A 46 -0.13 -11.55 7.69
N HIS A 47 0.66 -10.72 8.37
CA HIS A 47 0.35 -10.16 9.68
C HIS A 47 0.40 -8.62 9.64
N HIS A 48 -0.25 -7.98 10.62
CA HIS A 48 0.15 -6.63 11.03
C HIS A 48 0.72 -6.67 12.45
N THR A 49 1.63 -5.75 12.72
CA THR A 49 2.47 -5.80 13.91
C THR A 49 1.87 -5.17 15.17
N VAL A 50 0.83 -4.33 15.04
CA VAL A 50 0.32 -3.47 16.13
C VAL A 50 1.42 -2.53 16.65
N THR A 51 2.26 -2.04 15.72
CA THR A 51 3.36 -1.12 16.03
C THR A 51 3.34 0.09 15.11
N SER A 52 4.17 1.08 15.44
CA SER A 52 4.49 2.21 14.58
C SER A 52 5.98 2.51 14.63
N GLY A 53 6.49 3.08 13.53
CA GLY A 53 7.88 3.46 13.37
C GLY A 53 8.75 2.28 12.97
N THR A 54 9.24 2.28 11.74
CA THR A 54 10.00 1.17 11.14
C THR A 54 11.13 0.65 12.02
N SER A 55 11.95 1.51 12.62
CA SER A 55 13.05 1.07 13.49
C SER A 55 12.57 0.33 14.74
N ASN A 56 11.49 0.83 15.36
CA ASN A 56 10.86 0.18 16.51
C ASN A 56 10.24 -1.17 16.11
N THR A 57 9.50 -1.20 14.99
CA THR A 57 8.91 -2.41 14.44
C THR A 57 9.97 -3.48 14.14
N VAL A 58 11.06 -3.13 13.45
CA VAL A 58 12.19 -4.06 13.19
C VAL A 58 12.73 -4.60 14.51
N SER A 59 13.00 -3.73 15.49
CA SER A 59 13.54 -4.16 16.79
C SER A 59 12.61 -5.15 17.51
N ILE A 60 11.30 -4.92 17.48
CA ILE A 60 10.30 -5.80 18.11
C ILE A 60 10.24 -7.14 17.41
N VAL A 61 10.14 -7.19 16.08
CA VAL A 61 10.01 -8.47 15.37
C VAL A 61 11.32 -9.26 15.33
N GLU A 62 12.47 -8.57 15.42
CA GLU A 62 13.78 -9.19 15.52
C GLU A 62 13.94 -9.83 16.91
N ARG A 63 13.81 -9.05 18.00
CA ARG A 63 14.09 -9.56 19.35
C ARG A 63 12.92 -10.36 19.96
N GLY A 64 11.70 -10.01 19.59
CA GLY A 64 10.50 -10.36 20.34
C GLY A 64 10.51 -9.74 21.74
N TYR A 65 9.74 -10.34 22.64
CA TYR A 65 9.63 -9.97 24.05
C TYR A 65 9.39 -11.23 24.91
N ALA A 66 9.40 -11.09 26.24
CA ALA A 66 9.38 -12.25 27.16
C ALA A 66 8.27 -13.27 26.88
N GLY A 67 7.06 -12.80 26.57
CA GLY A 67 5.91 -13.67 26.23
C GLY A 67 5.88 -14.16 24.77
N LEU A 68 6.62 -13.53 23.87
CA LEU A 68 6.71 -13.89 22.46
C LEU A 68 8.14 -13.65 21.95
N PRO A 69 9.07 -14.57 22.23
CA PRO A 69 10.47 -14.41 21.85
C PRO A 69 10.66 -14.52 20.33
N GLY A 70 11.57 -13.72 19.79
CA GLY A 70 11.88 -13.64 18.36
C GLY A 70 12.58 -14.88 17.79
N PRO A 71 12.87 -14.85 16.47
CA PRO A 71 12.34 -13.88 15.50
C PRO A 71 10.83 -14.10 15.27
N LEU A 72 10.09 -13.02 15.12
CA LEU A 72 8.63 -13.04 14.97
C LEU A 72 8.16 -13.15 13.52
N CYS A 73 9.07 -13.17 12.55
CA CYS A 73 8.75 -13.34 11.14
C CYS A 73 9.98 -13.69 10.32
N HIS A 74 9.75 -14.06 9.07
CA HIS A 74 10.81 -14.19 8.08
C HIS A 74 11.17 -12.81 7.49
N GLY A 75 10.17 -11.98 7.24
CA GLY A 75 10.36 -10.60 6.79
C GLY A 75 9.42 -9.60 7.47
N MET A 76 9.93 -8.39 7.70
CA MET A 76 9.15 -7.24 8.16
C MET A 76 8.96 -6.26 7.00
N ILE A 77 7.72 -5.85 6.72
CA ILE A 77 7.39 -4.94 5.63
C ILE A 77 7.04 -3.56 6.18
N ALA A 78 7.93 -2.60 5.98
CA ALA A 78 7.77 -1.22 6.42
C ALA A 78 6.76 -0.43 5.58
N LYS A 79 6.34 0.73 6.08
CA LYS A 79 5.37 1.62 5.40
C LYS A 79 5.83 2.07 4.00
N ASP A 80 7.14 2.20 3.78
CA ASP A 80 7.73 2.59 2.50
C ASP A 80 7.88 1.44 1.50
N GLY A 81 7.49 0.21 1.87
CA GLY A 81 7.63 -0.99 1.03
C GLY A 81 8.96 -1.72 1.16
N THR A 82 9.87 -1.26 2.02
CA THR A 82 11.10 -1.99 2.34
C THR A 82 10.79 -3.28 3.08
N VAL A 83 11.38 -4.39 2.63
CA VAL A 83 11.29 -5.70 3.29
C VAL A 83 12.60 -6.00 4.02
N TYR A 84 12.55 -5.96 5.35
CA TYR A 84 13.65 -6.32 6.23
C TYR A 84 13.61 -7.83 6.49
N LEU A 85 14.64 -8.58 6.11
CA LEU A 85 14.73 -10.01 6.43
C LEU A 85 15.20 -10.18 7.87
N ILE A 86 14.40 -10.90 8.67
CA ILE A 86 14.54 -10.97 10.13
C ILE A 86 15.03 -12.34 10.60
N GLY A 87 14.50 -13.40 10.01
CA GLY A 87 14.82 -14.78 10.38
C GLY A 87 14.66 -15.75 9.22
N HIS A 88 15.36 -16.88 9.29
CA HIS A 88 15.30 -17.96 8.29
C HIS A 88 15.34 -19.33 8.96
N GLY A 89 14.32 -20.15 8.69
CA GLY A 89 13.98 -21.33 9.47
C GLY A 89 12.67 -21.11 10.23
N ARG A 90 12.44 -21.85 11.32
CA ARG A 90 11.24 -21.71 12.13
C ARG A 90 11.20 -20.34 12.81
N THR A 91 10.20 -19.51 12.55
CA THR A 91 9.97 -18.22 13.24
C THR A 91 8.71 -18.28 14.10
N ASN A 92 8.53 -17.36 15.05
CA ASN A 92 7.41 -17.35 15.99
C ASN A 92 6.31 -16.37 15.53
N HIS A 93 5.52 -16.76 14.54
CA HIS A 93 4.60 -15.84 13.84
C HIS A 93 3.15 -16.33 13.80
N ALA A 94 2.91 -17.51 13.20
CA ALA A 94 1.58 -18.07 12.99
C ALA A 94 1.01 -18.74 14.25
N GLY A 95 1.88 -19.21 15.15
CA GLY A 95 1.46 -19.89 16.37
C GLY A 95 0.55 -21.09 16.08
N ARG A 96 -0.38 -21.38 16.98
CA ARG A 96 -1.39 -22.43 16.77
C ARG A 96 -2.56 -21.90 15.96
N GLY A 97 -3.05 -22.67 15.01
CA GLY A 97 -4.26 -22.37 14.23
C GLY A 97 -4.97 -23.62 13.77
N ASP A 98 -5.77 -23.45 12.72
CA ASP A 98 -6.80 -24.40 12.34
C ASP A 98 -6.28 -25.48 11.37
N GLY A 99 -6.50 -26.76 11.71
CA GLY A 99 -6.03 -27.87 10.89
C GLY A 99 -6.75 -27.99 9.55
N ASP A 100 -8.02 -27.64 9.48
CA ASP A 100 -8.81 -27.63 8.25
C ASP A 100 -8.37 -26.51 7.30
N VAL A 101 -8.01 -25.35 7.85
CA VAL A 101 -7.40 -24.27 7.06
C VAL A 101 -6.08 -24.73 6.46
N LEU A 102 -5.22 -25.41 7.24
CA LEU A 102 -3.96 -25.94 6.70
C LEU A 102 -4.22 -26.95 5.57
N ARG A 103 -5.17 -27.87 5.77
CA ARG A 103 -5.56 -28.84 4.72
C ARG A 103 -6.06 -28.14 3.46
N ALA A 104 -6.79 -27.03 3.59
CA ALA A 104 -7.26 -26.24 2.46
C ALA A 104 -6.12 -25.52 1.73
N VAL A 105 -5.15 -24.95 2.47
CA VAL A 105 -3.93 -24.37 1.90
C VAL A 105 -3.11 -25.42 1.15
N ILE A 106 -2.89 -26.60 1.75
CA ILE A 106 -2.15 -27.71 1.12
C ILE A 106 -2.80 -28.14 -0.20
N ALA A 107 -4.13 -28.16 -0.24
CA ALA A 107 -4.90 -28.54 -1.42
C ALA A 107 -5.21 -27.36 -2.37
N GLU A 108 -4.72 -26.16 -2.07
CA GLU A 108 -4.96 -24.91 -2.81
C GLU A 108 -6.44 -24.65 -3.14
N ARG A 109 -7.33 -24.90 -2.18
CA ARG A 109 -8.79 -24.73 -2.30
C ARG A 109 -9.32 -23.59 -1.42
N GLY A 110 -10.62 -23.31 -1.54
CA GLY A 110 -11.29 -22.33 -0.67
C GLY A 110 -11.13 -22.66 0.82
N LEU A 111 -10.85 -21.64 1.63
CA LEU A 111 -10.60 -21.80 3.06
C LEU A 111 -11.93 -21.97 3.83
N PRO A 112 -12.01 -22.93 4.77
CA PRO A 112 -13.10 -22.96 5.74
C PRO A 112 -12.94 -21.81 6.74
N ALA A 113 -14.01 -21.52 7.49
CA ALA A 113 -13.90 -20.63 8.64
C ALA A 113 -13.07 -21.31 9.73
N ALA A 114 -12.06 -20.62 10.25
CA ALA A 114 -11.27 -21.14 11.35
C ALA A 114 -12.13 -21.25 12.62
N ASN A 115 -12.17 -22.42 13.24
CA ASN A 115 -12.92 -22.71 14.46
C ASN A 115 -12.10 -23.43 15.54
N GLU A 116 -10.85 -23.82 15.23
CA GLU A 116 -9.94 -24.46 16.19
C GLU A 116 -8.51 -23.90 16.12
N ALA A 117 -7.70 -24.18 17.15
CA ALA A 117 -6.30 -23.76 17.25
C ALA A 117 -5.39 -24.93 17.68
N GLY A 118 -5.57 -26.08 17.03
CA GLY A 118 -4.85 -27.32 17.35
C GLY A 118 -3.49 -27.45 16.66
N THR A 119 -3.30 -26.81 15.51
CA THR A 119 -2.21 -27.09 14.56
C THR A 119 -1.09 -26.07 14.66
N ASP A 120 0.16 -26.51 14.69
CA ASP A 120 1.32 -25.61 14.73
C ASP A 120 1.61 -24.99 13.34
N GLY A 121 1.30 -23.71 13.17
CA GLY A 121 1.53 -22.98 11.92
C GLY A 121 2.99 -22.57 11.72
N ASN A 122 3.78 -22.42 12.78
CA ASN A 122 5.18 -21.96 12.67
C ASN A 122 6.08 -22.95 11.91
N THR A 123 5.64 -24.20 11.76
CA THR A 123 6.36 -25.20 10.95
C THR A 123 6.01 -25.14 9.45
N HIS A 124 4.82 -24.61 9.10
CA HIS A 124 4.23 -24.77 7.76
C HIS A 124 4.21 -23.49 6.91
N PHE A 125 4.46 -22.33 7.50
CA PHE A 125 4.27 -21.05 6.82
C PHE A 125 5.52 -20.17 6.84
N TYR A 126 5.72 -19.40 5.77
CA TYR A 126 6.53 -18.19 5.83
C TYR A 126 5.69 -17.06 6.40
N GLY A 127 6.24 -16.29 7.33
CA GLY A 127 5.55 -15.18 7.99
C GLY A 127 6.08 -13.82 7.56
N PHE A 128 5.18 -12.91 7.16
CA PHE A 128 5.51 -11.50 6.97
C PHE A 128 4.73 -10.61 7.92
N GLU A 129 5.49 -9.86 8.72
CA GLU A 129 4.97 -8.88 9.68
C GLU A 129 4.99 -7.49 9.05
N CYS A 130 3.82 -6.84 8.96
CA CYS A 130 3.73 -5.53 8.31
C CYS A 130 3.57 -4.43 9.35
N GLU A 131 4.35 -3.35 9.24
CA GLU A 131 4.22 -2.17 10.09
C GLU A 131 2.82 -1.56 9.96
N ASN A 132 1.97 -1.77 10.96
CA ASN A 132 0.65 -1.15 11.05
C ASN A 132 0.11 -1.26 12.49
N ARG A 133 -0.60 -0.22 12.95
CA ARG A 133 -1.20 -0.17 14.29
C ARG A 133 -2.35 -1.13 14.51
N GLY A 134 -2.93 -1.71 13.45
CA GLY A 134 -4.01 -2.70 13.56
C GLY A 134 -5.37 -2.13 13.98
N ASP A 135 -5.48 -0.82 14.15
CA ASP A 135 -6.71 -0.16 14.61
C ASP A 135 -7.78 -0.04 13.50
N GLY A 136 -7.40 -0.22 12.24
CA GLY A 136 -8.27 -0.09 11.06
C GLY A 136 -8.35 1.32 10.49
N THR A 137 -7.62 2.26 11.07
CA THR A 137 -7.48 3.66 10.63
C THR A 137 -6.06 3.99 10.17
N ASP A 138 -5.04 3.27 10.68
CA ASP A 138 -3.66 3.39 10.22
C ASP A 138 -3.56 2.91 8.76
N PRO A 139 -3.19 3.81 7.82
CA PRO A 139 -3.20 3.49 6.41
C PRO A 139 -2.19 2.39 6.07
N TRP A 140 -2.51 1.66 5.01
CA TRP A 140 -1.58 0.80 4.29
C TRP A 140 -1.09 1.56 3.06
N PRO A 141 0.12 2.16 3.08
CA PRO A 141 0.63 2.86 1.91
C PRO A 141 0.75 1.90 0.74
N ARG A 142 0.59 2.44 -0.47
CA ARG A 142 0.64 1.64 -1.69
C ARG A 142 1.95 0.86 -1.82
N ALA A 143 3.08 1.47 -1.46
CA ALA A 143 4.39 0.81 -1.50
C ALA A 143 4.44 -0.42 -0.58
N GLN A 144 3.90 -0.31 0.64
CA GLN A 144 3.76 -1.43 1.57
C GLN A 144 2.85 -2.53 1.00
N LEU A 145 1.69 -2.18 0.44
CA LEU A 145 0.77 -3.15 -0.18
C LEU A 145 1.37 -3.86 -1.39
N GLU A 146 2.12 -3.13 -2.24
CA GLU A 146 2.84 -3.72 -3.36
C GLU A 146 3.98 -4.63 -2.89
N ALA A 147 4.67 -4.29 -1.80
CA ALA A 147 5.70 -5.14 -1.21
C ALA A 147 5.12 -6.43 -0.62
N ILE A 148 3.96 -6.38 0.05
CA ILE A 148 3.24 -7.57 0.53
C ILE A 148 2.91 -8.51 -0.64
N GLU A 149 2.32 -7.96 -1.71
CA GLU A 149 1.98 -8.71 -2.92
C GLU A 149 3.22 -9.35 -3.57
N ARG A 150 4.30 -8.58 -3.73
CA ARG A 150 5.55 -9.06 -4.35
C ARG A 150 6.22 -10.13 -3.51
N ALA A 151 6.28 -9.95 -2.19
CA ALA A 151 6.88 -10.92 -1.28
C ALA A 151 6.10 -12.24 -1.27
N ALA A 152 4.77 -12.18 -1.22
CA ALA A 152 3.92 -13.37 -1.32
C ALA A 152 4.07 -14.07 -2.68
N ALA A 153 4.03 -13.31 -3.79
CA ALA A 153 4.20 -13.86 -5.13
C ALA A 153 5.58 -14.48 -5.35
N ALA A 154 6.65 -13.92 -4.76
CA ALA A 154 7.99 -14.47 -4.83
C ALA A 154 8.05 -15.89 -4.25
N LEU A 155 7.45 -16.09 -3.08
CA LEU A 155 7.37 -17.40 -2.45
C LEU A 155 6.45 -18.36 -3.20
N CYS A 156 5.28 -17.90 -3.63
CA CYS A 156 4.38 -18.71 -4.46
C CYS A 156 5.11 -19.19 -5.71
N ARG A 157 5.80 -18.30 -6.44
CA ARG A 157 6.57 -18.66 -7.63
C ARG A 157 7.74 -19.59 -7.32
N ALA A 158 8.44 -19.36 -6.21
CA ALA A 158 9.56 -20.21 -5.81
C ALA A 158 9.10 -21.64 -5.53
N HIS A 159 7.91 -21.84 -4.96
CA HIS A 159 7.38 -23.16 -4.59
C HIS A 159 6.40 -23.76 -5.60
N GLY A 160 6.03 -23.01 -6.64
CA GLY A 160 5.00 -23.44 -7.60
C GLY A 160 3.58 -23.36 -7.04
N TRP A 161 3.34 -22.58 -5.99
CA TRP A 161 2.02 -22.36 -5.43
C TRP A 161 1.25 -21.30 -6.22
N SER A 162 -0.07 -21.39 -6.17
CA SER A 162 -1.00 -20.34 -6.54
C SER A 162 -1.18 -19.33 -5.40
N ALA A 163 -2.03 -18.32 -5.64
CA ALA A 163 -2.41 -17.37 -4.61
C ALA A 163 -3.23 -17.98 -3.47
N ALA A 164 -3.78 -19.20 -3.61
CA ALA A 164 -4.52 -19.87 -2.55
C ALA A 164 -3.66 -20.16 -1.31
N SER A 165 -2.33 -20.27 -1.49
CA SER A 165 -1.37 -20.45 -0.41
C SER A 165 -1.05 -19.17 0.38
N VAL A 166 -1.69 -18.04 0.08
CA VAL A 166 -1.48 -16.76 0.77
C VAL A 166 -2.68 -16.44 1.66
N ILE A 167 -2.48 -16.51 2.98
CA ILE A 167 -3.55 -16.32 3.97
C ILE A 167 -3.22 -15.19 4.94
N GLY A 168 -4.25 -14.63 5.56
CA GLY A 168 -4.09 -13.76 6.72
C GLY A 168 -4.10 -14.56 8.01
N HIS A 169 -3.50 -14.06 9.08
CA HIS A 169 -3.58 -14.72 10.39
C HIS A 169 -5.03 -14.88 10.89
N LYS A 170 -5.90 -13.93 10.54
CA LYS A 170 -7.36 -13.96 10.77
C LYS A 170 -8.08 -15.07 10.02
N GLU A 171 -7.50 -15.60 8.95
CA GLU A 171 -8.01 -16.78 8.25
C GLU A 171 -7.39 -18.07 8.82
N TRP A 172 -6.30 -17.97 9.60
CA TRP A 172 -5.56 -19.11 10.18
C TRP A 172 -6.02 -19.51 11.58
N GLN A 173 -6.27 -18.53 12.46
CA GLN A 173 -6.56 -18.75 13.87
C GLN A 173 -7.86 -18.05 14.29
N PRO A 174 -8.77 -18.74 14.99
CA PRO A 174 -9.98 -18.12 15.53
C PRO A 174 -9.65 -16.94 16.45
N GLY A 175 -10.42 -15.84 16.30
CA GLY A 175 -10.27 -14.64 17.12
C GLY A 175 -9.12 -13.70 16.72
N LYS A 176 -8.25 -14.09 15.78
CA LYS A 176 -7.27 -13.18 15.18
C LYS A 176 -7.93 -12.23 14.19
N VAL A 177 -7.44 -10.99 14.16
CA VAL A 177 -7.98 -9.92 13.31
C VAL A 177 -7.00 -9.43 12.26
N ASP A 178 -5.75 -9.89 12.31
CA ASP A 178 -4.67 -9.46 11.43
C ASP A 178 -4.62 -10.25 10.10
N PRO A 179 -4.39 -9.59 8.94
CA PRO A 179 -4.24 -8.15 8.76
C PRO A 179 -5.60 -7.43 8.70
N LYS A 180 -5.69 -6.23 9.29
CA LYS A 180 -6.89 -5.38 9.28
C LYS A 180 -6.68 -4.21 8.31
N GLY A 181 -7.68 -3.89 7.50
CA GLY A 181 -7.65 -2.76 6.55
C GLY A 181 -7.72 -3.15 5.07
N PHE A 182 -7.46 -4.41 4.73
CA PHE A 182 -7.76 -4.98 3.41
C PHE A 182 -8.30 -6.42 3.56
N THR A 183 -8.98 -6.90 2.52
CA THR A 183 -9.47 -8.28 2.47
C THR A 183 -8.40 -9.19 1.90
N MET A 184 -8.35 -10.43 2.37
CA MET A 184 -7.41 -11.43 1.84
C MET A 184 -7.80 -11.88 0.43
N SER A 185 -9.08 -11.82 0.06
CA SER A 185 -9.52 -11.99 -1.34
C SER A 185 -8.85 -10.97 -2.26
N TRP A 186 -8.83 -9.69 -1.88
CA TRP A 186 -8.19 -8.62 -2.64
C TRP A 186 -6.68 -8.86 -2.80
N LEU A 187 -6.00 -9.31 -1.73
CA LEU A 187 -4.57 -9.62 -1.82
C LEU A 187 -4.33 -10.82 -2.75
N ARG A 188 -5.10 -11.90 -2.59
CA ARG A 188 -4.98 -13.11 -3.42
C ARG A 188 -5.24 -12.83 -4.90
N GLU A 189 -6.21 -11.98 -5.24
CA GLU A 189 -6.45 -11.56 -6.63
C GLU A 189 -5.23 -10.85 -7.24
N ARG A 190 -4.55 -10.00 -6.47
CA ARG A 190 -3.35 -9.30 -6.92
C ARG A 190 -2.15 -10.22 -7.07
N VAL A 191 -1.94 -11.13 -6.11
CA VAL A 191 -0.92 -12.16 -6.20
C VAL A 191 -1.17 -13.04 -7.43
N ALA A 192 -2.41 -13.49 -7.64
CA ALA A 192 -2.77 -14.29 -8.81
C ALA A 192 -2.52 -13.54 -10.13
N ALA A 193 -2.86 -12.24 -10.18
CA ALA A 193 -2.57 -11.41 -11.35
C ALA A 193 -1.06 -11.28 -11.62
N ARG A 194 -0.26 -11.08 -10.58
CA ARG A 194 1.22 -11.00 -10.68
C ARG A 194 1.84 -12.32 -11.15
N LEU A 195 1.35 -13.45 -10.65
CA LEU A 195 1.86 -14.78 -11.01
C LEU A 195 1.68 -15.11 -12.50
N LYS A 196 0.66 -14.54 -13.17
CA LYS A 196 0.44 -14.68 -14.63
C LYS A 196 1.54 -14.06 -15.49
N SER A 197 2.24 -13.05 -14.97
CA SER A 197 3.36 -12.39 -15.66
C SER A 197 4.71 -12.87 -15.11
N LYS A 198 5.76 -12.87 -15.94
CA LYS A 198 7.12 -13.06 -15.45
C LYS A 198 7.54 -11.86 -14.58
N PRO A 199 8.35 -12.08 -13.52
CA PRO A 199 8.88 -10.98 -12.73
C PRO A 199 9.70 -10.04 -13.62
N SER A 200 9.40 -8.75 -13.66
CA SER A 200 10.25 -7.78 -14.32
C SER A 200 11.43 -7.47 -13.40
N SER A 201 12.61 -7.95 -13.76
CA SER A 201 13.88 -7.65 -13.07
C SER A 201 14.24 -6.17 -13.25
N GLY A 202 13.72 -5.31 -12.39
CA GLY A 202 14.00 -3.88 -12.38
C GLY A 202 15.09 -3.55 -11.37
N GLY A 203 16.35 -3.78 -11.74
CA GLY A 203 17.53 -3.17 -11.11
C GLY A 203 17.90 -1.85 -11.79
N SER A 204 18.32 -0.89 -10.96
CA SER A 204 18.70 0.51 -11.14
C SER A 204 19.36 0.97 -12.45
N GLY A 205 19.09 2.21 -12.87
CA GLY A 205 19.90 2.88 -13.91
C GLY A 205 19.38 4.27 -14.30
N SER A 206 20.07 5.31 -13.83
CA SER A 206 20.09 6.64 -14.45
C SER A 206 20.58 6.50 -15.89
N GLY A 207 19.73 6.83 -16.86
CA GLY A 207 20.06 6.79 -18.28
C GLY A 207 19.03 7.58 -19.07
N SER A 208 19.43 8.78 -19.50
CA SER A 208 18.65 9.66 -20.36
C SER A 208 18.49 9.12 -21.78
N ALA A 209 17.35 9.51 -22.36
CA ALA A 209 17.04 9.69 -23.78
C ALA A 209 16.65 8.44 -24.62
N GLY A 210 15.50 8.59 -25.30
CA GLY A 210 15.10 7.78 -26.45
C GLY A 210 13.66 7.28 -26.37
N GLY A 211 12.68 8.14 -26.66
CA GLY A 211 11.25 7.82 -26.56
C GLY A 211 10.70 6.90 -27.67
N SER A 212 9.72 6.09 -27.30
CA SER A 212 8.42 5.88 -27.97
C SER A 212 7.52 4.95 -27.13
N PRO A 213 6.17 5.06 -27.25
CA PRO A 213 5.27 5.06 -26.09
C PRO A 213 4.79 3.67 -25.64
N ALA A 214 4.74 3.49 -24.31
CA ALA A 214 4.04 2.39 -23.66
C ALA A 214 2.53 2.48 -23.94
N GLY A 215 1.94 1.36 -24.40
CA GLY A 215 0.62 1.28 -25.02
C GLY A 215 -0.52 1.98 -24.25
N SER A 216 -1.23 2.86 -24.95
CA SER A 216 -2.54 3.37 -24.57
C SER A 216 -3.59 2.27 -24.74
N SER A 217 -4.32 1.92 -23.68
CA SER A 217 -5.54 1.11 -23.81
C SER A 217 -6.74 2.01 -24.12
N THR A 218 -7.82 1.47 -24.67
CA THR A 218 -9.04 2.25 -24.98
C THR A 218 -10.22 1.74 -24.17
N TYR A 219 -11.05 2.64 -23.64
CA TYR A 219 -12.30 2.33 -22.93
C TYR A 219 -13.50 2.89 -23.70
N VAL A 220 -14.53 2.06 -23.93
CA VAL A 220 -15.79 2.50 -24.54
C VAL A 220 -16.77 2.87 -23.43
N VAL A 221 -17.17 4.14 -23.39
CA VAL A 221 -18.13 4.69 -22.41
C VAL A 221 -19.46 3.97 -22.53
N LYS A 222 -20.01 3.50 -21.41
CA LYS A 222 -21.33 2.87 -21.35
C LYS A 222 -22.39 3.87 -20.87
N SER A 223 -23.66 3.56 -21.11
CA SER A 223 -24.76 4.36 -20.55
C SER A 223 -24.66 4.40 -19.02
N GLY A 224 -24.74 5.59 -18.44
CA GLY A 224 -24.58 5.81 -16.99
C GLY A 224 -23.14 5.98 -16.50
N ASP A 225 -22.13 5.83 -17.35
CA ASP A 225 -20.75 6.10 -16.96
C ASP A 225 -20.50 7.60 -16.73
N THR A 226 -19.64 7.90 -15.76
CA THR A 226 -19.06 9.23 -15.54
C THR A 226 -17.54 9.15 -15.66
N LEU A 227 -16.86 10.26 -16.00
CA LEU A 227 -15.39 10.28 -16.06
C LEU A 227 -14.77 9.85 -14.71
N SER A 228 -15.35 10.28 -13.59
CA SER A 228 -14.95 9.88 -12.24
C SER A 228 -15.15 8.40 -11.98
N GLY A 229 -16.31 7.84 -12.37
CA GLY A 229 -16.62 6.41 -12.26
C GLY A 229 -15.69 5.55 -13.11
N ILE A 230 -15.48 5.93 -14.37
CA ILE A 230 -14.55 5.24 -15.28
C ILE A 230 -13.13 5.31 -14.73
N GLY A 231 -12.68 6.50 -14.31
CA GLY A 231 -11.35 6.67 -13.74
C GLY A 231 -11.11 5.76 -12.54
N LYS A 232 -12.05 5.73 -11.60
CA LYS A 232 -12.02 4.83 -10.43
C LYS A 232 -11.95 3.36 -10.85
N LYS A 233 -12.78 2.95 -11.82
CA LYS A 233 -12.84 1.57 -12.32
C LYS A 233 -11.55 1.13 -13.02
N LEU A 234 -10.92 2.04 -13.75
CA LEU A 234 -9.72 1.78 -14.53
C LEU A 234 -8.43 2.09 -13.76
N GLY A 235 -8.53 2.63 -12.54
CA GLY A 235 -7.39 3.04 -11.74
C GLY A 235 -6.61 4.20 -12.36
N VAL A 236 -7.27 5.06 -13.13
CA VAL A 236 -6.70 6.29 -13.72
C VAL A 236 -7.48 7.49 -13.20
N ARG A 237 -6.81 8.60 -12.90
CA ARG A 237 -7.51 9.80 -12.45
C ARG A 237 -8.40 10.35 -13.56
N TRP A 238 -9.61 10.75 -13.22
CA TRP A 238 -10.57 11.21 -14.22
C TRP A 238 -10.13 12.51 -14.89
N GLU A 239 -9.35 13.35 -14.20
CA GLU A 239 -8.76 14.57 -14.80
C GLU A 239 -7.68 14.21 -15.83
N VAL A 240 -6.88 13.19 -15.56
CA VAL A 240 -5.86 12.66 -16.49
C VAL A 240 -6.54 12.00 -17.69
N LEU A 241 -7.63 11.27 -17.44
CA LEU A 241 -8.49 10.70 -18.47
C LEU A 241 -9.15 11.80 -19.31
N ALA A 242 -9.65 12.87 -18.69
CA ALA A 242 -10.23 14.01 -19.38
C ALA A 242 -9.18 14.74 -20.24
N GLN A 243 -8.00 15.01 -19.69
CA GLN A 243 -6.90 15.68 -20.37
C GLN A 243 -6.41 14.87 -21.58
N ALA A 244 -6.18 13.57 -21.40
CA ALA A 244 -5.75 12.67 -22.47
C ALA A 244 -6.75 12.59 -23.62
N ASN A 245 -8.03 12.79 -23.32
CA ASN A 245 -9.12 12.80 -24.30
C ASN A 245 -9.59 14.20 -24.70
N LYS A 246 -8.85 15.24 -24.29
CA LYS A 246 -9.15 16.66 -24.58
C LYS A 246 -10.58 17.08 -24.16
N ILE A 247 -11.13 16.44 -23.13
CA ILE A 247 -12.46 16.72 -22.59
C ILE A 247 -12.39 17.94 -21.67
N LYS A 248 -13.12 18.99 -22.00
CA LYS A 248 -13.20 20.25 -21.24
C LYS A 248 -14.49 20.33 -20.44
N LYS A 249 -14.58 21.27 -19.49
CA LYS A 249 -15.81 21.59 -18.75
C LYS A 249 -16.97 21.79 -19.76
N PRO A 250 -18.15 21.19 -19.57
CA PRO A 250 -18.68 20.53 -18.35
C PRO A 250 -18.23 19.07 -18.11
N PHE A 251 -17.21 18.56 -18.81
CA PHE A 251 -16.65 17.22 -18.66
C PHE A 251 -17.64 16.10 -18.99
N VAL A 252 -18.47 16.34 -20.00
CA VAL A 252 -19.50 15.39 -20.45
C VAL A 252 -18.88 14.33 -21.36
N ILE A 253 -19.28 13.09 -21.11
CA ILE A 253 -18.98 11.92 -21.96
C ILE A 253 -20.29 11.31 -22.45
N LYS A 254 -20.28 10.74 -23.65
CA LYS A 254 -21.45 10.09 -24.26
C LYS A 254 -21.26 8.58 -24.33
N ALA A 255 -22.33 7.81 -24.13
CA ALA A 255 -22.29 6.36 -24.36
C ALA A 255 -21.80 6.06 -25.79
N GLY A 256 -20.94 5.06 -25.93
CA GLY A 256 -20.26 4.72 -27.18
C GLY A 256 -18.98 5.51 -27.45
N GLN A 257 -18.70 6.59 -26.71
CA GLN A 257 -17.46 7.35 -26.86
C GLN A 257 -16.25 6.50 -26.47
N LYS A 258 -15.22 6.50 -27.32
CA LYS A 258 -13.93 5.85 -27.02
C LYS A 258 -13.03 6.83 -26.29
N LEU A 259 -12.57 6.44 -25.11
CA LEU A 259 -11.58 7.16 -24.32
C LEU A 259 -10.24 6.46 -24.45
N THR A 260 -9.23 7.19 -24.90
CA THR A 260 -7.82 6.84 -24.75
C THR A 260 -7.53 6.83 -23.26
N VAL A 261 -7.23 5.65 -22.73
CA VAL A 261 -6.77 5.47 -21.37
C VAL A 261 -5.25 5.57 -21.43
N PRO A 262 -4.64 6.64 -20.90
CA PRO A 262 -3.19 6.72 -20.83
C PRO A 262 -2.67 5.46 -20.16
N GLY A 263 -1.64 4.85 -20.75
CA GLY A 263 -0.98 3.68 -20.18
C GLY A 263 -0.72 3.95 -18.71
N LYS A 264 -1.03 2.95 -17.88
CA LYS A 264 -0.96 2.98 -16.40
C LYS A 264 0.36 3.63 -15.99
N SER A 265 0.34 4.94 -15.74
CA SER A 265 1.55 5.68 -15.44
C SER A 265 2.08 5.11 -14.12
N SER A 266 3.19 4.40 -14.23
CA SER A 266 4.06 4.03 -13.11
C SER A 266 4.19 5.25 -12.20
N GLY A 267 3.94 5.05 -10.91
CA GLY A 267 3.75 6.11 -9.93
C GLY A 267 4.80 7.21 -9.99
N GLY A 268 4.45 8.32 -10.64
CA GLY A 268 4.98 9.60 -10.24
C GLY A 268 4.38 9.92 -8.87
N SER A 269 5.23 10.20 -7.89
CA SER A 269 4.83 10.95 -6.70
C SER A 269 3.96 12.12 -7.14
N TYR A 270 2.79 12.28 -6.53
CA TYR A 270 1.93 13.42 -6.85
C TYR A 270 2.73 14.71 -6.63
N SER A 271 3.10 15.37 -7.72
CA SER A 271 3.66 16.71 -7.65
C SER A 271 2.49 17.66 -7.48
N ALA A 272 2.43 18.33 -6.34
CA ALA A 272 1.53 19.46 -6.20
C ALA A 272 1.77 20.45 -7.36
N PRO A 273 0.72 21.10 -7.89
CA PRO A 273 0.89 22.16 -8.86
C PRO A 273 1.81 23.25 -8.30
N PRO A 274 2.50 24.03 -9.15
CA PRO A 274 3.31 25.15 -8.68
C PRO A 274 2.44 26.11 -7.86
N PHE A 275 3.02 26.68 -6.81
CA PHE A 275 2.31 27.65 -5.97
C PHE A 275 1.87 28.85 -6.84
N PRO A 276 0.57 29.17 -6.91
CA PRO A 276 0.07 30.22 -7.81
C PRO A 276 0.54 31.61 -7.39
N GLU A 277 1.00 32.41 -8.35
CA GLU A 277 1.31 33.82 -8.10
C GLU A 277 0.05 34.60 -7.70
N GLY A 278 0.20 35.52 -6.74
CA GLY A 278 -0.91 36.36 -6.25
C GLY A 278 -1.92 35.66 -5.33
N LEU A 279 -1.77 34.36 -5.03
CA LEU A 279 -2.62 33.67 -4.07
C LEU A 279 -2.30 34.12 -2.64
N ALA A 280 -3.15 34.99 -2.09
CA ALA A 280 -2.97 35.55 -0.75
C ALA A 280 -4.31 35.78 -0.03
N PRO A 281 -4.34 35.75 1.31
CA PRO A 281 -5.52 36.08 2.11
C PRO A 281 -6.14 37.42 1.70
N GLY A 282 -7.47 37.44 1.51
CA GLY A 282 -8.21 38.67 1.20
C GLY A 282 -8.14 39.13 -0.27
N ARG A 283 -7.41 38.40 -1.13
CA ARG A 283 -7.36 38.66 -2.57
C ARG A 283 -8.33 37.77 -3.34
N SER A 284 -8.71 38.21 -4.53
CA SER A 284 -9.47 37.42 -5.49
C SER A 284 -8.58 36.98 -6.64
N ALA A 285 -8.53 35.68 -6.90
CA ALA A 285 -7.84 35.06 -8.02
C ALA A 285 -8.48 33.70 -8.36
N PRO A 286 -8.53 33.30 -9.64
CA PRO A 286 -9.06 31.98 -10.03
C PRO A 286 -8.39 30.80 -9.31
N SER A 287 -7.14 30.96 -8.89
CA SER A 287 -6.37 29.98 -8.13
C SER A 287 -6.95 29.69 -6.73
N ALA A 288 -7.74 30.61 -6.15
CA ALA A 288 -8.39 30.41 -4.86
C ALA A 288 -9.42 29.26 -4.89
N GLN A 289 -10.08 29.02 -6.03
CA GLN A 289 -10.96 27.86 -6.20
C GLN A 289 -10.19 26.55 -6.07
N GLY A 290 -8.96 26.50 -6.58
CA GLY A 290 -8.07 25.33 -6.45
C GLY A 290 -7.71 25.05 -4.99
N LEU A 291 -7.34 26.10 -4.24
CA LEU A 291 -7.10 26.02 -2.81
C LEU A 291 -8.32 25.50 -2.04
N GLN A 292 -9.49 26.10 -2.28
CA GLN A 292 -10.74 25.74 -1.60
C GLN A 292 -11.14 24.30 -1.90
N LYS A 293 -10.98 23.85 -3.14
CA LYS A 293 -11.23 22.46 -3.53
C LYS A 293 -10.29 21.50 -2.80
N ALA A 294 -9.00 21.82 -2.72
CA ALA A 294 -8.03 20.99 -2.00
C ALA A 294 -8.34 20.92 -0.49
N LEU A 295 -8.70 22.06 0.13
CA LEU A 295 -9.15 22.10 1.53
C LEU A 295 -10.39 21.25 1.76
N LYS A 296 -11.39 21.30 0.86
CA LYS A 296 -12.59 20.45 0.96
C LYS A 296 -12.26 18.97 0.83
N ASP A 297 -11.45 18.62 -0.15
CA ASP A 297 -11.11 17.24 -0.45
C ASP A 297 -10.23 16.63 0.66
N ALA A 298 -9.41 17.45 1.32
CA ALA A 298 -8.63 17.09 2.50
C ALA A 298 -9.40 17.22 3.84
N GLY A 299 -10.67 17.66 3.81
CA GLY A 299 -11.54 17.73 5.00
C GLY A 299 -11.34 18.96 5.90
N TRP A 300 -10.67 20.00 5.40
CA TRP A 300 -10.38 21.26 6.12
C TRP A 300 -11.38 22.38 5.85
N LEU A 301 -12.14 22.28 4.76
CA LEU A 301 -13.21 23.24 4.42
C LEU A 301 -14.52 22.48 4.22
N ASP A 302 -15.61 23.02 4.75
CA ASP A 302 -16.93 22.40 4.61
C ASP A 302 -17.34 22.30 3.13
N ARG A 303 -17.92 21.16 2.75
CA ARG A 303 -18.28 20.88 1.35
C ARG A 303 -19.35 21.83 0.81
N SER A 304 -20.20 22.37 1.69
CA SER A 304 -21.29 23.31 1.36
C SER A 304 -20.79 24.72 0.98
N VAL A 305 -19.59 25.12 1.39
CA VAL A 305 -19.04 26.46 1.08
C VAL A 305 -18.85 26.60 -0.44
N PRO A 306 -19.50 27.52 -1.15
CA PRO A 306 -19.34 27.61 -2.60
C PRO A 306 -17.89 27.93 -2.99
N LEU A 307 -17.42 27.33 -4.10
CA LEU A 307 -16.13 27.71 -4.67
C LEU A 307 -16.24 29.14 -5.23
N SER A 308 -15.23 29.96 -4.97
CA SER A 308 -15.16 31.32 -5.48
C SER A 308 -13.71 31.73 -5.71
N ASP A 309 -13.51 32.77 -6.51
CA ASP A 309 -12.19 33.37 -6.72
C ASP A 309 -11.68 34.09 -5.46
N ALA A 310 -12.53 34.32 -4.46
CA ALA A 310 -12.15 35.03 -3.25
C ALA A 310 -11.45 34.11 -2.24
N TYR A 311 -10.23 34.46 -1.84
CA TYR A 311 -9.59 33.91 -0.63
C TYR A 311 -10.16 34.58 0.63
N GLY A 312 -11.47 34.41 0.81
CA GLY A 312 -12.27 35.08 1.85
C GLY A 312 -12.16 34.44 3.24
N PRO A 313 -12.90 34.98 4.22
CA PRO A 313 -12.75 34.64 5.64
C PRO A 313 -12.87 33.14 5.97
N GLN A 314 -13.78 32.41 5.32
CA GLN A 314 -13.93 30.96 5.53
C GLN A 314 -12.71 30.18 5.02
N THR A 315 -12.12 30.59 3.89
CA THR A 315 -10.90 29.97 3.36
C THR A 315 -9.70 30.29 4.25
N GLN A 316 -9.59 31.54 4.72
CA GLN A 316 -8.54 31.96 5.65
C GLN A 316 -8.59 31.17 6.97
N LYS A 317 -9.78 30.99 7.55
CA LYS A 317 -9.98 30.19 8.76
C LYS A 317 -9.57 28.73 8.58
N ALA A 318 -9.95 28.11 7.44
CA ALA A 318 -9.57 26.74 7.11
C ALA A 318 -8.05 26.59 6.97
N VAL A 319 -7.39 27.53 6.29
CA VAL A 319 -5.93 27.53 6.14
C VAL A 319 -5.21 27.75 7.46
N ALA A 320 -5.67 28.68 8.30
CA ALA A 320 -5.09 28.89 9.62
C ALA A 320 -5.18 27.61 10.48
N ALA A 321 -6.30 26.90 10.43
CA ALA A 321 -6.46 25.62 11.13
C ALA A 321 -5.53 24.53 10.58
N PHE A 322 -5.40 24.43 9.26
CA PHE A 322 -4.48 23.52 8.58
C PHE A 322 -3.03 23.82 8.97
N ASN A 323 -2.59 25.07 8.85
CA ASN A 323 -1.24 25.51 9.18
C ASN A 323 -0.89 25.21 10.64
N ARG A 324 -1.83 25.47 11.57
CA ARG A 324 -1.64 25.14 12.99
C ARG A 324 -1.48 23.64 13.21
N LYS A 325 -2.31 22.80 12.58
CA LYS A 325 -2.23 21.33 12.72
C LYS A 325 -0.89 20.79 12.23
N HIS A 326 -0.36 21.38 11.15
CA HIS A 326 0.82 20.88 10.45
C HIS A 326 2.10 21.68 10.76
N ASN A 327 2.04 22.63 11.70
CA ASN A 327 3.17 23.48 12.08
C ASN A 327 3.79 24.25 10.90
N LEU A 328 2.94 24.83 10.05
CA LEU A 328 3.29 25.54 8.81
C LEU A 328 3.13 27.07 8.90
N PHE A 329 3.05 27.60 10.11
CA PHE A 329 2.84 29.03 10.36
C PHE A 329 4.14 29.81 10.53
N THR A 330 4.09 31.13 10.31
CA THR A 330 5.18 32.04 10.65
C THR A 330 5.42 32.05 12.18
N ALA A 331 6.68 31.98 12.62
CA ALA A 331 7.02 31.96 14.05
C ALA A 331 6.33 33.10 14.81
N GLY A 332 5.62 32.77 15.91
CA GLY A 332 4.83 33.73 16.68
C GLY A 332 3.38 33.95 16.18
N HIS A 333 2.98 33.39 15.04
CA HIS A 333 1.65 33.58 14.44
C HIS A 333 0.92 32.25 14.18
N PRO A 334 0.48 31.51 15.21
CA PRO A 334 -0.11 30.16 15.06
C PRO A 334 -1.45 30.10 14.29
N ASN A 335 -2.03 31.26 13.95
CA ASN A 335 -3.25 31.38 13.15
C ASN A 335 -2.98 32.03 11.78
N ASP A 336 -1.77 31.85 11.23
CA ASP A 336 -1.37 32.37 9.93
C ASP A 336 -2.35 31.93 8.82
N PRO A 337 -3.12 32.85 8.21
CA PRO A 337 -4.11 32.52 7.21
C PRO A 337 -3.51 32.27 5.83
N ALA A 338 -2.20 32.48 5.63
CA ALA A 338 -1.53 32.28 4.35
C ALA A 338 -1.03 30.83 4.20
N ILE A 339 -1.45 30.14 3.13
CA ILE A 339 -1.12 28.72 2.94
C ILE A 339 0.37 28.47 2.64
N GLY A 340 1.05 29.43 2.02
CA GLY A 340 2.46 29.34 1.65
C GLY A 340 2.79 28.20 0.68
N ARG A 341 4.04 28.16 0.16
CA ARG A 341 4.47 27.12 -0.79
C ARG A 341 4.46 25.72 -0.18
N ARG A 342 4.95 25.60 1.06
CA ARG A 342 5.03 24.33 1.80
C ARG A 342 3.65 23.78 2.15
N GLY A 343 2.75 24.63 2.65
CA GLY A 343 1.38 24.22 2.96
C GLY A 343 0.58 23.92 1.71
N TRP A 344 0.81 24.63 0.61
CA TRP A 344 0.22 24.33 -0.68
C TRP A 344 0.60 22.92 -1.16
N SER A 345 1.90 22.60 -1.14
CA SER A 345 2.38 21.28 -1.53
C SER A 345 1.78 20.17 -0.66
N LEU A 346 1.84 20.33 0.67
CA LEU A 346 1.32 19.34 1.62
C LEU A 346 -0.20 19.16 1.51
N LEU A 347 -0.95 20.26 1.40
CA LEU A 347 -2.41 20.20 1.27
C LEU A 347 -2.82 19.45 0.01
N HIS A 348 -2.15 19.72 -1.10
CA HIS A 348 -2.39 19.05 -2.37
C HIS A 348 -2.00 17.57 -2.31
N GLU A 349 -0.92 17.21 -1.63
CA GLU A 349 -0.55 15.81 -1.37
C GLU A 349 -1.60 15.10 -0.49
N LEU A 350 -2.10 15.74 0.56
CA LEU A 350 -3.13 15.17 1.43
C LEU A 350 -4.48 15.01 0.72
N ALA A 351 -4.83 15.97 -0.15
CA ALA A 351 -6.07 15.94 -0.92
C ALA A 351 -6.01 14.95 -2.09
N TYR A 352 -4.85 14.81 -2.75
CA TYR A 352 -4.75 14.23 -4.09
C TYR A 352 -3.59 13.25 -4.30
N GLY A 353 -2.69 13.09 -3.34
CA GLY A 353 -1.49 12.25 -3.42
C GLY A 353 -1.71 10.75 -3.26
N LYS A 354 -2.91 10.23 -3.55
CA LYS A 354 -3.28 8.82 -3.40
C LYS A 354 -3.34 8.08 -4.73
#